data_AF-A0A226H8K1-F1
#
_entry.id   AF-A0A226H8K1-F1
#
_cell.length_a   1.000
_cell.length_b   1.000
_cell.length_c   1.000
_cell.angle_alpha   90.00
_cell.angle_beta   90.00
_cell.angle_gamma   90.00
#
_symmetry.space_group_name_H-M   'P 1'
#
loop_
_entity.id
_entity.type
_entity.pdbx_description
1 polymer ?
#
loop_
_entity_poly.entity_id
_entity_poly.type
_entity_poly.pdbx_seq_one_letter_code
_entity_poly.pdbx_strand_id
1 'polypeptide(L)'
;MKKIRFFIAVFFMLFFNTTKAQIAESTSYRFEGKVESPKFRTYNINLLTLYVDNTYKIIFQTYGSKKLARRNIIRETEIEEGIWNTKGSVLTLLSNNSKQELIFSVKNNKKLRVMINDVEASALVWKKTDNK
;
A
#
# COMPACT_ATOMS: atom_id res chain seq x y z
N MET A 1 6.43 52.59 -18.18
CA MET A 1 5.89 51.64 -17.15
C MET A 1 5.28 50.33 -17.71
N LYS A 2 5.63 49.86 -18.92
CA LYS A 2 5.10 48.58 -19.46
C LYS A 2 6.00 47.36 -19.18
N LYS A 3 7.33 47.54 -19.04
CA LYS A 3 8.30 46.45 -18.88
C LYS A 3 8.24 45.75 -17.51
N ILE A 4 7.91 46.47 -16.45
CA ILE A 4 7.80 45.93 -15.08
C ILE A 4 6.63 44.95 -14.93
N ARG A 5 5.51 45.22 -15.62
CA ARG A 5 4.32 44.33 -15.59
C ARG A 5 4.56 43.00 -16.32
N PHE A 6 5.41 43.00 -17.35
CA PHE A 6 5.80 41.79 -18.07
C PHE A 6 6.68 40.88 -17.21
N PHE A 7 7.61 41.46 -16.45
CA PHE A 7 8.52 40.70 -15.58
C PHE A 7 7.78 39.99 -14.44
N ILE A 8 6.76 40.64 -13.84
CA ILE A 8 5.92 40.03 -12.79
C ILE A 8 5.09 38.87 -13.35
N ALA A 9 4.56 38.98 -14.57
CA ALA A 9 3.80 37.92 -15.21
C ALA A 9 4.66 36.66 -15.51
N VAL A 10 5.90 36.86 -15.95
CA VAL A 10 6.86 35.76 -16.19
C VAL A 10 7.32 35.13 -14.88
N PHE A 11 7.53 35.91 -13.82
CA PHE A 11 7.89 35.41 -12.50
C PHE A 11 6.77 34.51 -11.91
N PHE A 12 5.50 34.90 -12.02
CA PHE A 12 4.39 34.05 -11.58
C PHE A 12 4.25 32.77 -12.42
N MET A 13 4.48 32.81 -13.74
CA MET A 13 4.45 31.60 -14.57
C MET A 13 5.53 30.57 -14.19
N LEU A 14 6.70 31.01 -13.71
CA LEU A 14 7.76 30.10 -13.27
C LEU A 14 7.45 29.43 -11.91
N PHE A 15 6.68 30.08 -11.03
CA PHE A 15 6.24 29.46 -9.77
C PHE A 15 5.10 28.45 -9.97
N PHE A 16 4.17 28.71 -10.89
CA PHE A 16 3.02 27.82 -11.13
C PHE A 16 3.31 26.66 -12.09
N ASN A 17 4.44 26.66 -12.81
CA ASN A 17 4.87 25.52 -13.64
C ASN A 17 5.63 24.44 -12.87
N THR A 18 5.60 24.47 -11.54
CA THR A 18 5.78 23.25 -10.76
C THR A 18 4.44 22.57 -10.58
N THR A 19 3.83 22.18 -11.69
CA THR A 19 2.94 21.02 -11.74
C THR A 19 3.77 19.83 -11.30
N LYS A 20 3.94 19.70 -9.97
CA LYS A 20 4.17 18.44 -9.32
C LYS A 20 2.95 17.62 -9.69
N ALA A 21 3.06 16.92 -10.83
CA ALA A 21 2.38 15.66 -11.03
C ALA A 21 2.41 14.97 -9.67
N GLN A 22 1.26 14.87 -9.04
CA GLN A 22 0.95 14.15 -7.81
C GLN A 22 1.94 13.00 -7.65
N ILE A 23 3.10 13.29 -7.04
CA ILE A 23 4.17 12.32 -6.85
C ILE A 23 3.52 11.38 -5.86
N ALA A 24 3.32 10.12 -6.23
CA ALA A 24 2.67 9.17 -5.35
C ALA A 24 3.41 9.16 -4.00
N GLU A 25 2.87 9.88 -3.01
CA GLU A 25 3.44 10.03 -1.65
C GLU A 25 3.34 8.71 -0.88
N SER A 26 2.77 7.69 -1.51
CA SER A 26 2.67 6.36 -1.00
C SER A 26 2.76 5.32 -2.11
N THR A 27 3.28 4.14 -1.76
CA THR A 27 3.22 2.94 -2.59
C THR A 27 2.22 1.97 -1.99
N SER A 28 1.21 1.59 -2.77
CA SER A 28 0.16 0.68 -2.32
C SER A 28 0.32 -0.71 -2.93
N TYR A 29 0.01 -1.73 -2.15
CA TYR A 29 -0.04 -3.13 -2.55
C TYR A 29 -1.36 -3.74 -2.12
N ARG A 30 -1.97 -4.53 -3.00
CA ARG A 30 -3.22 -5.23 -2.75
C ARG A 30 -3.02 -6.73 -2.82
N PHE A 31 -3.60 -7.41 -1.85
CA PHE A 31 -3.77 -8.84 -1.83
C PHE A 31 -5.27 -9.17 -1.90
N GLU A 32 -5.61 -10.21 -2.67
CA GLU A 32 -6.94 -10.80 -2.65
C GLU A 32 -6.82 -12.32 -2.67
N GLY A 33 -7.57 -12.99 -1.81
CA GLY A 33 -7.56 -14.44 -1.78
C GLY A 33 -8.66 -15.04 -0.91
N LYS A 34 -8.86 -16.35 -1.09
CA LYS A 34 -9.67 -17.15 -0.17
C LYS A 34 -8.76 -17.61 0.97
N VAL A 35 -9.26 -17.51 2.20
CA VAL A 35 -8.72 -18.30 3.30
C VAL A 35 -9.60 -19.53 3.40
N GLU A 36 -9.05 -20.70 3.06
CA GLU A 36 -9.80 -21.95 3.12
C GLU A 36 -9.89 -22.41 4.57
N SER A 37 -11.01 -22.10 5.24
CA SER A 37 -11.40 -22.76 6.48
C SER A 37 -12.42 -23.87 6.14
N PRO A 38 -12.35 -25.05 6.80
CA PRO A 38 -13.34 -26.12 6.61
C PRO A 38 -14.78 -25.69 6.87
N LYS A 39 -14.98 -24.64 7.67
CA LYS A 39 -16.29 -24.19 8.16
C LYS A 39 -16.85 -22.98 7.40
N PHE A 40 -16.00 -22.19 6.74
CA PHE A 40 -16.40 -20.96 6.02
C PHE A 40 -15.48 -20.65 4.84
N ARG A 41 -16.05 -20.28 3.69
CA ARG A 41 -15.31 -19.75 2.53
C ARG A 41 -15.24 -18.22 2.60
N THR A 42 -14.46 -17.67 3.52
CA THR A 42 -14.23 -16.22 3.59
C THR A 42 -13.34 -15.76 2.44
N TYR A 43 -13.52 -14.51 2.02
CA TYR A 43 -12.71 -13.87 1.00
C TYR A 43 -12.07 -12.63 1.61
N ASN A 44 -10.75 -12.55 1.56
CA ASN A 44 -10.02 -11.46 2.17
C ASN A 44 -9.45 -10.54 1.10
N ILE A 45 -9.57 -9.24 1.32
CA ILE A 45 -8.88 -8.20 0.56
C ILE A 45 -8.04 -7.44 1.57
N ASN A 46 -6.73 -7.40 1.35
CA ASN A 46 -5.83 -6.63 2.19
C ASN A 46 -5.17 -5.55 1.35
N LEU A 47 -5.10 -4.33 1.90
CA LEU A 47 -4.46 -3.19 1.27
C LEU A 47 -3.34 -2.70 2.18
N LEU A 48 -2.11 -2.75 1.69
CA LEU A 48 -0.92 -2.22 2.34
C LEU A 48 -0.54 -0.92 1.66
N THR A 49 -0.38 0.15 2.42
CA THR A 49 0.10 1.44 1.96
C THR A 49 1.39 1.77 2.69
N LEU A 50 2.48 1.98 1.94
CA LEU A 50 3.76 2.44 2.45
C LEU A 50 3.89 3.94 2.17
N TYR A 51 3.98 4.75 3.22
CA TYR A 51 4.14 6.20 3.11
C TYR A 51 5.62 6.60 3.06
N VAL A 52 5.91 7.74 2.44
CA VAL A 52 7.28 8.27 2.30
C VAL A 52 7.95 8.64 3.62
N ASP A 53 7.20 8.81 4.70
CA ASP A 53 7.68 9.11 6.06
C ASP A 53 8.06 7.84 6.85
N ASN A 54 8.21 6.70 6.17
CA ASN A 54 8.47 5.38 6.74
C ASN A 54 7.35 4.82 7.63
N THR A 55 6.15 5.39 7.57
CA THR A 55 4.95 4.78 8.18
C THR A 55 4.20 3.90 7.20
N TYR A 56 3.46 2.93 7.70
CA TYR A 56 2.57 2.10 6.89
C TYR A 56 1.19 1.99 7.49
N LYS A 57 0.24 1.63 6.64
CA LYS A 57 -1.11 1.22 7.02
C LYS A 57 -1.50 -0.04 6.27
N ILE A 58 -1.98 -1.06 6.98
CA ILE A 58 -2.66 -2.22 6.41
C ILE A 58 -4.13 -2.17 6.78
N ILE A 59 -4.99 -2.35 5.79
CA ILE A 59 -6.41 -2.58 6.00
C ILE A 59 -6.69 -4.04 5.64
N PHE A 60 -7.12 -4.83 6.61
CA PHE A 60 -7.58 -6.19 6.42
C PHE A 60 -9.10 -6.17 6.30
N GLN A 61 -9.63 -6.62 5.16
CA GLN A 61 -11.07 -6.68 4.91
C GLN A 61 -11.50 -8.11 4.69
N THR A 62 -12.36 -8.61 5.59
CA THR A 62 -12.95 -9.93 5.47
C THR A 62 -14.35 -9.81 4.89
N TYR A 63 -14.63 -10.61 3.86
CA TYR A 63 -15.93 -10.73 3.23
C TYR A 63 -16.47 -12.15 3.39
N GLY A 64 -17.79 -12.28 3.52
CA GLY A 64 -18.43 -13.61 3.58
C GLY A 64 -18.28 -14.43 2.29
N SER A 65 -17.99 -13.78 1.15
CA SER A 65 -17.64 -14.43 -0.12
C SER A 65 -17.08 -13.42 -1.14
N LYS A 66 -16.48 -13.90 -2.23
CA LYS A 66 -16.05 -13.05 -3.37
C LYS A 66 -17.21 -12.27 -4.01
N LYS A 67 -18.43 -12.81 -4.00
CA LYS A 67 -19.62 -12.13 -4.52
C LYS A 67 -19.98 -10.92 -3.67
N LEU A 68 -19.86 -11.04 -2.34
CA LEU A 68 -20.08 -9.94 -1.41
C LEU A 68 -18.95 -8.90 -1.50
N ALA A 69 -17.71 -9.33 -1.72
CA ALA A 69 -16.59 -8.42 -1.96
C ALA A 69 -16.81 -7.51 -3.18
N ARG A 70 -17.31 -8.07 -4.30
CA ARG A 70 -17.67 -7.26 -5.48
C ARG A 70 -18.78 -6.24 -5.24
N ARG A 71 -19.63 -6.49 -4.24
CA ARG A 71 -20.70 -5.58 -3.82
C ARG A 71 -20.28 -4.67 -2.66
N ASN A 72 -19.03 -4.76 -2.23
CA ASN A 72 -18.48 -4.08 -1.07
C ASN A 72 -19.27 -4.31 0.24
N ILE A 73 -19.82 -5.52 0.43
CA ILE A 73 -20.55 -5.89 1.65
C ILE A 73 -19.56 -6.54 2.62
N ILE A 74 -18.89 -5.69 3.39
CA ILE A 74 -17.82 -6.07 4.33
C ILE A 74 -18.42 -6.80 5.54
N ARG A 75 -17.75 -7.88 5.98
CA ARG A 75 -18.09 -8.57 7.24
C ARG A 75 -17.32 -7.97 8.41
N GLU A 76 -16.04 -7.72 8.21
CA GLU A 76 -15.13 -7.27 9.25
C GLU A 76 -13.99 -6.47 8.62
N THR A 77 -13.52 -5.45 9.34
CA THR A 77 -12.36 -4.64 8.97
C THR A 77 -11.44 -4.52 10.17
N GLU A 78 -10.16 -4.78 9.96
CA GLU A 78 -9.11 -4.52 10.92
C GLU A 78 -8.09 -3.58 10.28
N ILE A 79 -7.52 -2.69 11.08
CA ILE A 79 -6.51 -1.74 10.63
C ILE A 79 -5.27 -1.95 11.49
N GLU A 80 -4.14 -2.09 10.82
CA GLU A 80 -2.83 -2.09 11.43
C GLU A 80 -2.01 -0.93 10.90
N GLU A 81 -1.29 -0.26 11.80
CA GLU A 81 -0.41 0.86 11.46
C GLU A 81 0.92 0.67 12.18
N GLY A 82 1.99 1.20 11.59
CA GLY A 82 3.32 1.04 12.12
C GLY A 82 4.38 1.70 11.27
N ILE A 83 5.62 1.25 11.45
CA ILE A 83 6.78 1.71 10.68
C ILE A 83 7.26 0.61 9.74
N TRP A 84 7.79 1.01 8.59
CA TRP A 84 8.38 0.09 7.62
C TRP A 84 9.82 0.46 7.31
N ASN A 85 10.59 -0.57 6.94
CA ASN A 85 11.95 -0.39 6.45
C ASN A 85 12.22 -1.39 5.33
N THR A 86 13.18 -1.06 4.47
CA THR A 86 13.67 -1.95 3.41
C THR A 86 15.17 -2.14 3.52
N LYS A 87 15.62 -3.40 3.41
CA LYS A 87 17.04 -3.76 3.34
C LYS A 87 17.24 -4.73 2.18
N GLY A 88 17.86 -4.25 1.11
CA GLY A 88 17.99 -5.03 -0.13
C GLY A 88 16.62 -5.37 -0.71
N SER A 89 16.34 -6.66 -0.92
CA SER A 89 15.06 -7.17 -1.41
C SER A 89 14.08 -7.56 -0.31
N VAL A 90 14.31 -7.12 0.93
CA VAL A 90 13.45 -7.44 2.08
C VAL A 90 12.75 -6.17 2.57
N LEU A 91 11.43 -6.24 2.73
CA LEU A 91 10.58 -5.23 3.36
C LEU A 91 10.14 -5.76 4.72
N THR A 92 10.36 -5.00 5.78
CA THR A 92 9.93 -5.34 7.14
C THR A 92 8.93 -4.30 7.62
N LEU A 93 7.82 -4.77 8.18
CA LEU A 93 6.79 -3.95 8.83
C LEU A 93 6.79 -4.25 10.32
N LEU A 94 6.81 -3.20 11.12
CA LEU A 94 6.85 -3.27 12.57
C LEU A 94 5.61 -2.56 13.12
N SER A 95 4.67 -3.34 13.63
CA SER A 95 3.37 -2.85 14.10
C SER A 95 3.52 -1.97 15.34
N ASN A 96 2.72 -0.91 15.43
CA ASN A 96 2.62 -0.11 16.66
C ASN A 96 1.96 -0.90 17.80
N ASN A 97 1.07 -1.84 17.46
CA ASN A 97 0.19 -2.53 18.40
C ASN A 97 0.68 -3.94 18.75
N SER A 98 1.64 -4.49 18.00
CA SER A 98 2.15 -5.83 18.20
C SER A 98 3.68 -5.85 18.18
N LYS A 99 4.29 -6.76 18.94
CA LYS A 99 5.72 -7.05 18.82
C LYS A 99 6.04 -7.99 17.65
N GLN A 100 5.06 -8.27 16.79
CA GLN A 100 5.24 -9.16 15.65
C GLN A 100 5.65 -8.34 14.44
N GLU A 101 6.69 -8.82 13.75
CA GLU A 101 7.15 -8.24 12.50
C GLU A 101 6.55 -9.01 11.32
N LEU A 102 6.10 -8.27 10.31
CA LEU A 102 5.68 -8.83 9.02
C LEU A 102 6.79 -8.60 8.01
N ILE A 103 7.35 -9.69 7.49
CA ILE A 103 8.50 -9.65 6.58
C ILE A 103 8.06 -10.07 5.18
N PHE A 104 8.53 -9.35 4.17
CA PHE A 104 8.22 -9.59 2.77
C PHE A 104 9.46 -9.64 1.89
N SER A 105 9.46 -10.56 0.93
CA SER A 105 10.37 -10.58 -0.21
C SER A 105 9.82 -9.67 -1.32
N VAL A 106 10.67 -8.77 -1.81
CA VAL A 106 10.40 -7.85 -2.92
C VAL A 106 11.00 -8.43 -4.21
N LYS A 107 10.21 -9.23 -4.95
CA LYS A 107 10.69 -9.91 -6.18
C LYS A 107 10.88 -8.98 -7.39
N ASN A 108 10.23 -7.84 -7.35
CA ASN A 108 10.33 -6.69 -8.24
C ASN A 108 9.49 -5.60 -7.60
N ASN A 109 9.74 -4.31 -7.85
CA ASN A 109 9.00 -3.17 -7.26
C ASN A 109 7.47 -3.18 -7.51
N LYS A 110 6.92 -4.27 -8.05
CA LYS A 110 5.52 -4.54 -8.34
C LYS A 110 4.91 -5.67 -7.49
N LYS A 111 5.69 -6.49 -6.77
CA LYS A 111 5.19 -7.67 -6.06
C LYS A 111 5.88 -7.90 -4.72
N LEU A 112 5.08 -8.20 -3.70
CA LEU A 112 5.54 -8.65 -2.39
C LEU A 112 5.06 -10.08 -2.11
N ARG A 113 5.86 -10.85 -1.38
CA ARG A 113 5.50 -12.17 -0.84
C ARG A 113 5.87 -12.25 0.62
N VAL A 114 4.96 -12.76 1.44
CA VAL A 114 5.21 -12.96 2.87
C VAL A 114 6.34 -13.99 3.05
N MET A 115 7.28 -13.67 3.93
CA MET A 115 8.35 -14.55 4.38
C MET A 115 8.06 -15.03 5.79
N ILE A 116 8.36 -16.31 6.07
CA ILE A 116 8.37 -16.88 7.42
C ILE A 116 9.67 -17.68 7.53
N ASN A 117 10.47 -17.42 8.58
CA ASN A 117 11.77 -18.06 8.80
C ASN A 117 12.69 -17.98 7.57
N ASP A 118 12.80 -16.80 6.96
CA ASP A 118 13.61 -16.52 5.75
C ASP A 118 13.24 -17.31 4.49
N VAL A 119 12.11 -18.03 4.51
CA VAL A 119 11.57 -18.75 3.35
C VAL A 119 10.33 -18.03 2.84
N GLU A 120 10.16 -17.94 1.50
CA GLU A 120 8.91 -17.48 0.89
C GLU A 120 7.78 -18.46 1.27
N ALA A 121 7.06 -18.13 2.33
CA ALA A 121 6.14 -19.06 2.97
C ALA A 121 4.75 -19.09 2.31
N SER A 122 4.43 -18.09 1.50
CA SER A 122 3.09 -17.93 0.93
C SER A 122 3.08 -17.95 -0.59
N ALA A 123 2.18 -18.76 -1.15
CA ALA A 123 1.77 -18.66 -2.55
C ALA A 123 1.04 -17.33 -2.85
N LEU A 124 0.64 -16.60 -1.82
CA LEU A 124 -0.11 -15.35 -1.91
C LEU A 124 0.83 -14.20 -2.26
N VAL A 125 0.50 -13.52 -3.37
CA VAL A 125 1.29 -12.42 -3.91
C VAL A 125 0.50 -11.12 -3.76
N TRP A 126 1.10 -10.17 -3.04
CA TRP A 126 0.61 -8.80 -3.00
C TRP A 126 1.10 -8.08 -4.26
N LYS A 127 0.19 -7.43 -4.98
CA LYS A 127 0.49 -6.73 -6.23
C LYS A 127 0.43 -5.24 -6.00
N LYS A 128 1.41 -4.49 -6.51
CA LYS A 128 1.39 -3.03 -6.48
C LYS A 128 0.14 -2.53 -7.21
N THR A 129 -0.53 -1.56 -6.61
CA THR A 129 -1.70 -0.89 -7.17
C THR A 129 -1.38 0.57 -7.38
N ASP A 130 -1.82 1.12 -8.50
CA ASP A 130 -1.75 2.56 -8.72
C ASP A 130 -2.81 3.22 -7.83
N ASN A 131 -2.42 4.22 -7.04
CA ASN A 131 -3.37 5.10 -6.38
C ASN A 131 -4.00 5.97 -7.48
N LYS A 132 -5.12 5.52 -8.05
CA LYS A 132 -5.98 6.33 -8.92
C LYS A 132 -7.15 6.89 -8.13
#